data_AF-A0A6P2CQX6-F1
#
_entry.id   AF-A0A6P2CQX6-F1
#
_cell.length_a   1.000
_cell.length_b   1.000
_cell.length_c   1.000
_cell.angle_alpha   90.00
_cell.angle_beta   90.00
_cell.angle_gamma   90.00
#
_symmetry.space_group_name_H-M   'P 1'
#
loop_
_entity.id
_entity.type
_entity.pdbx_description
1 polymer ?
#
loop_
_entity_poly.entity_id
_entity_poly.type
_entity_poly.pdbx_seq_one_letter_code
_entity_poly.pdbx_strand_id
1 'polypeptide(L)' 'MTPGDTAPDLTFFRPDGTAVRLSSFLASDFLLLIFLRHLA' A
#
# COMPACT_ATOMS: atom_id res chain seq x y z
N MET A 1 -7.25 -4.07 12.96
CA MET A 1 -7.84 -3.24 11.91
C MET A 1 -9.23 -3.77 11.65
N THR A 2 -10.25 -3.02 12.04
CA THR A 2 -11.65 -3.29 11.70
C THR A 2 -12.05 -2.45 10.49
N PRO A 3 -13.06 -2.88 9.70
CA PRO A 3 -13.60 -2.03 8.63
C PRO A 3 -14.00 -0.66 9.17
N GLY A 4 -13.53 0.42 8.52
CA GLY A 4 -13.75 1.80 8.95
C GLY A 4 -12.53 2.46 9.62
N ASP A 5 -11.54 1.68 10.05
CA ASP A 5 -10.27 2.24 10.53
C ASP A 5 -9.47 2.83 9.37
N THR A 6 -8.76 3.94 9.62
CA THR A 6 -7.73 4.41 8.69
C THR A 6 -6.58 3.41 8.63
N ALA A 7 -6.13 3.07 7.43
CA ALA A 7 -4.92 2.28 7.28
C ALA A 7 -3.70 3.07 7.78
N PRO A 8 -2.72 2.42 8.44
CA PRO A 8 -1.46 3.07 8.76
C PRO A 8 -0.72 3.44 7.48
N ASP A 9 0.09 4.51 7.52
CA ASP A 9 0.88 4.92 6.37
C ASP A 9 2.10 4.00 6.19
N LEU A 10 1.95 3.00 5.32
CA LEU A 10 2.94 1.97 5.02
C LEU A 10 4.04 2.48 4.09
N THR A 11 5.25 1.95 4.25
CA THR A 11 6.33 2.12 3.26
C THR A 11 6.43 0.87 2.40
N PHE A 12 6.26 1.02 1.09
CA PHE A 12 6.46 -0.03 0.09
C PHE A 12 7.78 0.17 -0.64
N PHE A 13 8.32 -0.91 -1.18
CA PHE A 13 9.51 -0.87 -2.02
C PHE A 13 9.14 -1.22 -3.46
N ARG A 14 9.54 -0.36 -4.40
CA ARG A 14 9.48 -0.65 -5.83
C ARG A 14 10.54 -1.69 -6.21
N PRO A 15 10.43 -2.33 -7.38
CA PRO A 15 11.44 -3.27 -7.87
C PRO A 15 12.85 -2.66 -8.01
N ASP A 16 12.94 -1.35 -8.19
CA ASP A 16 14.20 -0.60 -8.23
C ASP A 16 14.80 -0.30 -6.84
N GLY A 17 14.14 -0.74 -5.75
CA GLY A 17 14.54 -0.51 -4.37
C GLY A 17 14.08 0.82 -3.78
N THR A 18 13.42 1.68 -4.56
CA THR A 18 12.92 2.98 -4.08
C THR A 18 11.78 2.80 -3.08
N ALA A 19 11.87 3.49 -1.95
CA ALA A 19 10.81 3.53 -0.95
C ALA A 19 9.68 4.50 -1.36
N VAL A 20 8.43 4.09 -1.17
CA VAL A 20 7.23 4.90 -1.44
C VAL A 20 6.24 4.77 -0.29
N ARG A 21 5.64 5.89 0.12
CA ARG A 21 4.62 5.93 1.18
C ARG A 21 3.23 5.63 0.62
N LEU A 22 2.40 4.89 1.34
CA LEU A 22 1.00 4.65 0.99
C LEU A 22 0.25 5.98 0.81
N SER A 23 0.52 6.96 1.67
CA SER A 23 -0.08 8.29 1.61
C SER A 23 0.20 9.04 0.31
N SER A 24 1.26 8.71 -0.42
CA SER A 24 1.58 9.33 -1.72
C SER A 24 0.54 9.00 -2.80
N PHE A 25 -0.30 8.00 -2.60
CA PHE A 25 -1.34 7.58 -3.53
C PHE A 25 -2.74 8.12 -3.17
N LEU A 26 -2.87 8.91 -2.10
CA LEU A 26 -4.16 9.47 -1.68
C LEU A 26 -4.71 10.55 -2.63
N ALA A 27 -3.86 11.10 -3.49
CA ALA A 27 -4.27 12.03 -4.53
C ALA A 27 -4.95 11.34 -5.73
N SER A 28 -4.87 10.01 -5.81
CA SER A 28 -5.57 9.23 -6.84
C SER A 28 -7.05 9.13 -6.51
N ASP A 29 -7.91 9.24 -7.53
CA ASP A 29 -9.38 9.10 -7.36
C ASP A 29 -9.79 7.75 -6.74
N PHE A 30 -8.97 6.72 -6.97
CA PHE A 30 -9.17 5.38 -6.43
C PHE A 30 -7.83 4.65 -6.25
N LEU A 31 -7.76 3.80 -5.21
CA LEU A 31 -6.61 2.95 -4.93
C LEU A 31 -7.07 1.52 -4.61
N LEU A 32 -6.55 0.55 -5.35
CA LEU A 32 -6.73 -0.88 -5.09
C LEU A 32 -5.39 -1.49 -4.65
N LEU A 33 -5.37 -2.08 -3.46
CA LEU A 33 -4.21 -2.82 -2.96
C LEU A 33 -4.47 -4.33 -3.08
N ILE A 34 -3.59 -5.04 -3.80
CA ILE A 34 -3.66 -6.49 -3.98
C ILE A 34 -2.48 -7.13 -3.26
N PHE A 35 -2.76 -7.94 -2.24
CA PHE A 35 -1.75 -8.73 -1.52
C PHE A 35 -1.81 -10.17 -2.00
N LEU A 36 -0.73 -10.62 -2.64
CA LEU A 36 -0.60 -12.00 -3.09
C LEU A 36 0.23 -12.78 -2.08
N ARG A 37 -0.28 -13.94 -1.63
CA ARG A 37 0.50 -14.88 -0.84
C ARG A 37 1.47 -15.60 -1.77
N HIS A 38 2.76 -15.46 -1.53
CA HIS A 38 3.75 -16.34 -2.15
C HIS A 38 3.70 -17.70 -1.45
N LEU A 39 3.36 -18.76 -2.20
CA LEU A 39 3.47 -20.14 -1.75
C LEU A 39 4.79 -20.67 -2.32
N ALA A 40 5.82 -20.71 -1.47
CA ALA A 40 7.07 -21.41 -1.79
C ALA A 40 6.89 -22.92 -1.59
#